data_AF-A0A8H6L6M0-F1
#
_entry.id   AF-A0A8H6L6M0-F1
#
_cell.length_a   1.000
_cell.length_b   1.000
_cell.length_c   1.000
_cell.angle_alpha   90.00
_cell.angle_beta   90.00
_cell.angle_gamma   90.00
#
_symmetry.space_group_name_H-M   'P 1'
#
loop_
_entity.id
_entity.type
_entity.pdbx_description
1 polymer ?
#
loop_
_entity_poly.entity_id
_entity_poly.type
_entity_poly.pdbx_seq_one_letter_code
_entity_poly.pdbx_strand_id
1 'polypeptide(L)'
;MSKKELEKIPIETIRLQTDPFYNECRAYGRLIECDVNGKVAVRCHGHIAIPATREEELNRRFEVYAWDRPEDDSELSVSKRQPFRAIVKDLIEDDRPLNEKKLIRMRKDLLKMHKFGVYPQDVQERNYGGGLLLDFSIAITKPHWVFETKRSWWIRIMINNDMNMLQEMILESGVKTWQRAVRNREYCMKLRGCPDGKERERRNRKYVSR
;
A
#
# COMPACT_ATOMS: atom_id res chain seq x y z
N MET A 1 -2.29 -18.76 -17.47
CA MET A 1 -3.29 -19.00 -16.40
C MET A 1 -4.39 -19.83 -16.99
N SER A 2 -4.98 -20.78 -16.26
CA SER A 2 -6.25 -21.38 -16.69
C SER A 2 -7.40 -20.58 -16.08
N LYS A 3 -8.47 -20.34 -16.85
CA LYS A 3 -9.70 -19.64 -16.44
C LYS A 3 -10.28 -20.14 -15.09
N LYS A 4 -10.02 -21.41 -14.74
CA LYS A 4 -10.59 -22.12 -13.59
C LYS A 4 -10.20 -21.60 -12.20
N GLU A 5 -9.10 -20.85 -12.05
CA GLU A 5 -8.66 -20.38 -10.72
C GLU A 5 -9.32 -19.06 -10.30
N LEU A 6 -9.73 -18.22 -11.26
CA LEU A 6 -10.48 -16.99 -11.01
C LEU A 6 -11.97 -17.25 -10.74
N GLU A 7 -12.52 -18.35 -11.27
CA GLU A 7 -13.93 -18.75 -11.09
C GLU A 7 -14.32 -19.06 -9.63
N LYS A 8 -13.35 -19.17 -8.70
CA LYS A 8 -13.60 -19.51 -7.29
C LYS A 8 -13.80 -18.31 -6.36
N ILE A 9 -13.37 -17.11 -6.75
CA ILE A 9 -13.52 -15.91 -5.93
C ILE A 9 -14.75 -15.14 -6.40
N PRO A 10 -15.74 -14.86 -5.53
CA PRO A 10 -16.87 -14.03 -5.91
C PRO A 10 -16.40 -12.68 -6.46
N ILE A 11 -16.98 -12.24 -7.58
CA ILE A 11 -16.61 -10.96 -8.20
C ILE A 11 -16.77 -9.78 -7.24
N GLU A 12 -17.75 -9.86 -6.34
CA GLU A 12 -17.97 -8.86 -5.31
C GLU A 12 -16.81 -8.80 -4.31
N THR A 13 -16.23 -9.93 -3.93
CA THR A 13 -15.03 -9.98 -3.09
C THR A 13 -13.86 -9.27 -3.76
N ILE A 14 -13.68 -9.48 -5.07
CA ILE A 14 -12.63 -8.79 -5.82
C ILE A 14 -12.90 -7.29 -5.81
N ARG A 15 -14.13 -6.87 -6.17
CA ARG A 15 -14.54 -5.46 -6.19
C ARG A 15 -14.26 -4.76 -4.86
N LEU A 16 -14.76 -5.30 -3.75
CA LEU A 16 -14.59 -4.73 -2.41
C LEU A 16 -13.13 -4.68 -1.96
N GLN A 17 -12.30 -5.63 -2.40
CA GLN A 17 -10.87 -5.68 -2.07
C GLN A 17 -9.98 -4.98 -3.11
N THR A 18 -10.56 -4.36 -4.13
CA THR A 18 -9.86 -3.49 -5.08
C THR A 18 -10.34 -2.05 -5.02
N ASP A 19 -11.45 -1.80 -4.33
CA ASP A 19 -11.97 -0.46 -4.07
C ASP A 19 -11.01 0.31 -3.15
N PRO A 20 -10.57 1.52 -3.57
CA PRO A 20 -9.56 2.25 -2.82
C PRO A 20 -9.96 2.62 -1.39
N PHE A 21 -11.21 3.01 -1.20
CA PHE A 21 -11.74 3.38 0.12
C PHE A 21 -11.78 2.16 1.05
N TYR A 22 -12.22 1.00 0.55
CA TYR A 22 -12.24 -0.22 1.33
C TYR A 22 -10.84 -0.76 1.63
N ASN A 23 -9.88 -0.63 0.70
CA ASN A 23 -8.49 -0.99 0.98
C ASN A 23 -7.92 -0.22 2.16
N GLU A 24 -8.14 1.09 2.16
CA GLU A 24 -7.66 1.95 3.23
C GLU A 24 -8.38 1.69 4.56
N CYS A 25 -9.71 1.51 4.53
CA CYS A 25 -10.47 1.10 5.72
C CYS A 25 -9.97 -0.22 6.30
N ARG A 26 -9.67 -1.22 5.45
CA ARG A 26 -9.17 -2.52 5.90
C ARG A 26 -7.76 -2.41 6.47
N ALA A 27 -6.89 -1.61 5.86
CA ALA A 27 -5.55 -1.36 6.37
C ALA A 27 -5.61 -0.73 7.76
N TYR A 28 -6.32 0.39 7.93
CA TYR A 28 -6.47 1.02 9.24
C TYR A 28 -7.20 0.15 10.24
N GLY A 29 -8.24 -0.58 9.83
CA GLY A 29 -8.92 -1.56 10.67
C GLY A 29 -7.93 -2.56 11.28
N ARG A 30 -7.03 -3.12 10.46
CA ARG A 30 -5.97 -4.01 10.94
C ARG A 30 -4.98 -3.31 11.87
N LEU A 31 -4.60 -2.06 11.60
CA LEU A 31 -3.70 -1.30 12.47
C LEU A 31 -4.35 -0.97 13.83
N ILE A 32 -5.66 -0.74 13.86
CA ILE A 32 -6.46 -0.55 15.08
C ILE A 32 -6.53 -1.86 15.87
N GLU A 33 -6.89 -2.98 15.22
CA GLU A 33 -6.94 -4.32 15.83
C GLU A 33 -5.61 -4.71 16.48
N CYS A 34 -4.48 -4.27 15.92
CA CYS A 34 -3.14 -4.58 16.42
C CYS A 34 -2.58 -3.54 17.41
N ASP A 35 -3.38 -2.55 17.84
CA ASP A 35 -2.97 -1.43 18.70
C ASP A 35 -1.72 -0.68 18.18
N VAL A 36 -1.69 -0.38 16.87
CA VAL A 36 -0.58 0.35 16.24
C VAL A 36 -1.02 1.54 15.38
N ASN A 37 -2.32 1.84 15.38
CA ASN A 37 -2.89 3.05 14.81
C ASN A 37 -2.22 4.31 15.40
N GLY A 38 -1.78 5.25 14.55
CA GLY A 38 -1.02 6.44 14.97
C GLY A 38 0.44 6.16 15.38
N LYS A 39 0.88 4.90 15.45
CA LYS A 39 2.26 4.54 15.81
C LYS A 39 3.12 4.30 14.57
N VAL A 40 2.60 3.54 13.61
CA VAL A 40 3.28 3.15 12.36
C VAL A 40 2.76 3.88 11.11
N ALA A 41 1.59 4.49 11.21
CA ALA A 41 0.94 5.31 10.20
C ALA A 41 0.26 6.47 10.90
N VAL A 42 -0.25 7.46 10.14
CA VAL A 42 -1.09 8.52 10.73
C VAL A 42 -2.26 7.90 11.48
N ARG A 43 -2.70 8.54 12.56
CA ARG A 43 -3.85 8.05 13.31
C ARG A 43 -5.11 8.23 12.46
N CYS A 44 -5.83 7.15 12.25
CA CYS A 44 -7.16 7.15 11.65
C CYS A 44 -8.22 7.08 12.75
N HIS A 45 -9.24 7.92 12.63
CA HIS A 45 -10.39 8.00 13.54
C HIS A 45 -11.62 7.26 13.00
N GLY A 46 -11.54 6.76 11.77
CA GLY A 46 -12.61 6.02 11.10
C GLY A 46 -12.99 6.66 9.78
N HIS A 47 -14.22 6.43 9.36
CA HIS A 47 -14.75 6.91 8.09
C HIS A 47 -16.13 7.55 8.25
N ILE A 48 -16.48 8.41 7.32
CA ILE A 48 -17.79 9.06 7.23
C ILE A 48 -18.34 8.92 5.83
N ALA A 49 -19.66 8.76 5.72
CA ALA A 49 -20.39 8.81 4.47
C ALA A 49 -21.18 10.12 4.44
N ILE A 50 -20.89 10.98 3.47
CA ILE A 50 -21.53 12.30 3.32
C ILE A 50 -22.48 12.22 2.12
N PRO A 51 -23.79 12.50 2.31
CA PRO A 51 -24.73 12.54 1.20
C PRO A 51 -24.29 13.52 0.11
N ALA A 52 -24.48 13.14 -1.16
CA ALA A 52 -24.20 14.00 -2.31
C ALA A 52 -24.95 15.34 -2.28
N THR A 53 -26.10 15.39 -1.62
CA THR A 53 -26.88 16.62 -1.40
C THR A 53 -26.14 17.69 -0.61
N ARG A 54 -25.04 17.35 0.08
CA ARG A 54 -24.19 18.30 0.80
C ARG A 54 -22.98 18.79 0.01
N GLU A 55 -22.79 18.33 -1.23
CA GLU A 55 -21.69 18.77 -2.11
C GLU A 55 -21.57 20.28 -2.18
N GLU A 56 -22.64 20.96 -2.57
CA GLU A 56 -22.61 22.40 -2.80
C GLU A 56 -22.35 23.18 -1.50
N GLU A 57 -22.81 22.67 -0.35
CA GLU A 57 -22.50 23.22 0.96
C GLU A 57 -20.99 23.10 1.27
N LEU A 58 -20.42 21.92 1.06
CA LEU A 58 -19.00 21.67 1.32
C LEU A 58 -18.09 22.45 0.38
N ASN A 59 -18.44 22.55 -0.91
CA ASN A 59 -17.69 23.34 -1.89
C ASN A 59 -17.59 24.79 -1.46
N ARG A 60 -18.72 25.40 -1.08
CA ARG A 60 -18.76 26.80 -0.67
C ARG A 60 -18.02 27.05 0.64
N ARG A 61 -18.08 26.11 1.56
CA ARG A 61 -17.50 26.29 2.90
C ARG A 61 -16.01 26.03 2.96
N PHE A 62 -15.51 25.08 2.17
CA PHE A 62 -14.13 24.59 2.25
C PHE A 62 -13.34 24.76 0.95
N GLU A 63 -13.94 25.30 -0.10
CA GLU A 63 -13.31 25.53 -1.41
C GLU A 63 -12.76 24.23 -2.03
N VAL A 64 -13.42 23.10 -1.75
CA VAL A 64 -13.09 21.78 -2.31
C VAL A 64 -14.01 21.48 -3.49
N TYR A 65 -13.44 21.27 -4.68
CA TYR A 65 -14.21 21.00 -5.90
C TYR A 65 -13.82 19.69 -6.59
N ALA A 66 -12.65 19.15 -6.27
CA ALA A 66 -12.12 17.91 -6.84
C ALA A 66 -12.70 16.70 -6.10
N TRP A 67 -13.93 16.33 -6.46
CA TRP A 67 -14.64 15.20 -5.86
C TRP A 67 -14.37 13.86 -6.54
N ASP A 68 -13.69 13.86 -7.69
CA ASP A 68 -13.33 12.68 -8.49
C ASP A 68 -14.47 11.67 -8.63
N ARG A 69 -15.71 12.18 -8.84
CA ARG A 69 -16.88 11.34 -9.05
C ARG A 69 -16.70 10.55 -10.36
N PRO A 70 -17.00 9.23 -10.36
CA PRO A 70 -17.14 8.46 -11.59
C PRO A 70 -18.12 9.15 -12.55
N GLU A 71 -17.84 9.10 -13.85
CA GLU A 71 -18.62 9.79 -14.88
C GLU A 71 -20.10 9.38 -14.83
N ASP A 72 -20.36 8.09 -14.70
CA ASP A 72 -21.70 7.50 -14.56
C ASP A 72 -22.46 8.01 -13.34
N ASP A 73 -21.78 8.22 -12.21
CA ASP A 73 -22.39 8.82 -11.01
C ASP A 73 -22.59 10.34 -11.15
N SER A 74 -21.68 11.03 -11.86
CA SER A 74 -21.76 12.47 -12.08
C SER A 74 -22.96 12.88 -12.94
N GLU A 75 -23.38 12.02 -13.88
CA GLU A 75 -24.56 12.21 -14.74
C GLU A 75 -25.90 12.06 -13.99
N LEU A 76 -25.88 11.41 -12.82
CA LEU A 76 -27.09 11.23 -12.01
C LEU A 76 -27.51 12.56 -11.35
N SER A 77 -28.83 12.70 -11.16
CA SER A 77 -29.38 13.74 -10.28
C SER A 77 -28.77 13.61 -8.87
N VAL A 78 -28.46 14.72 -8.21
CA VAL A 78 -27.77 14.75 -6.89
C VAL A 78 -28.39 13.79 -5.86
N SER A 79 -29.71 13.64 -5.83
CA SER A 79 -30.42 12.73 -4.90
C SER A 79 -30.19 11.23 -5.15
N LYS A 80 -29.68 10.85 -6.34
CA LYS A 80 -29.42 9.47 -6.76
C LYS A 80 -27.93 9.13 -6.75
N ARG A 81 -27.05 10.12 -6.58
CA ARG A 81 -25.61 9.95 -6.52
C ARG A 81 -25.21 9.18 -5.27
N GLN A 82 -24.12 8.43 -5.37
CA GLN A 82 -23.53 7.77 -4.21
C GLN A 82 -23.00 8.81 -3.20
N PRO A 83 -23.10 8.52 -1.88
CA PRO A 83 -22.48 9.37 -0.88
C PRO A 83 -20.96 9.36 -1.04
N PHE A 84 -20.32 10.49 -0.72
CA PHE A 84 -18.87 10.48 -0.60
C PHE A 84 -18.45 9.72 0.62
N ARG A 85 -17.38 8.96 0.46
CA ARG A 85 -16.77 8.18 1.51
C ARG A 85 -15.46 8.88 1.86
N ALA A 86 -15.34 9.36 3.08
CA ALA A 86 -14.15 10.05 3.56
C ALA A 86 -13.56 9.32 4.76
N ILE A 87 -12.24 9.41 4.91
CA ILE A 87 -11.48 8.82 6.02
C ILE A 87 -10.93 9.95 6.87
N VAL A 88 -11.20 9.91 8.17
CA VAL A 88 -10.83 10.97 9.11
C VAL A 88 -9.51 10.60 9.76
N LYS A 89 -8.50 11.47 9.64
CA LYS A 89 -7.13 11.23 10.11
C LYS A 89 -6.62 12.44 10.89
N ASP A 90 -5.57 12.23 11.70
CA ASP A 90 -4.83 13.35 12.28
C ASP A 90 -4.22 14.22 11.18
N LEU A 91 -4.29 15.54 11.37
CA LEU A 91 -3.55 16.49 10.54
C LEU A 91 -2.08 16.44 10.95
N ILE A 92 -1.18 16.24 9.97
CA ILE A 92 0.26 16.26 10.21
C ILE A 92 0.83 17.59 9.74
N GLU A 93 1.33 18.38 10.69
CA GLU A 93 1.92 19.71 10.42
C GLU A 93 3.45 19.66 10.16
N ASP A 94 4.08 18.49 10.33
CA ASP A 94 5.52 18.33 10.09
C ASP A 94 5.83 18.28 8.59
N ASP A 95 6.17 19.45 8.04
CA ASP A 95 6.59 19.72 6.66
C ASP A 95 8.10 19.57 6.44
N ARG A 96 8.87 19.20 7.48
CA ARG A 96 10.33 19.16 7.38
C ARG A 96 10.76 18.08 6.39
N PRO A 97 11.81 18.33 5.58
CA PRO A 97 12.33 17.35 4.63
C PRO A 97 12.67 16.00 5.25
N LEU A 98 12.72 14.98 4.39
CA LEU A 98 13.23 13.67 4.79
C LEU A 98 14.64 13.78 5.36
N ASN A 99 14.89 13.01 6.41
CA ASN A 99 16.20 12.87 7.02
C ASN A 99 16.42 11.40 7.40
N GLU A 100 17.65 11.07 7.74
CA GLU A 100 18.03 9.69 8.04
C GLU A 100 17.17 9.07 9.15
N LYS A 101 16.79 9.83 10.19
CA LYS A 101 15.95 9.32 11.28
C LYS A 101 14.54 8.97 10.78
N LYS A 102 13.94 9.82 9.95
CA LYS A 102 12.62 9.55 9.32
C LYS A 102 12.70 8.31 8.44
N LEU A 103 13.73 8.16 7.62
CA LEU A 103 13.91 6.99 6.73
C LEU A 103 14.09 5.67 7.50
N ILE A 104 14.88 5.69 8.59
CA ILE A 104 15.03 4.53 9.49
C ILE A 104 13.68 4.12 10.10
N ARG A 105 12.90 5.12 10.53
CA ARG A 105 11.57 4.90 11.09
C ARG A 105 10.62 4.30 10.06
N MET A 106 10.50 4.91 8.88
CA MET A 106 9.65 4.42 7.78
C MET A 106 9.91 2.95 7.48
N ARG A 107 11.18 2.53 7.40
CA ARG A 107 11.56 1.13 7.20
C ARG A 107 11.03 0.21 8.30
N LYS A 108 11.21 0.60 9.57
CA LYS A 108 10.74 -0.18 10.73
C LYS A 108 9.21 -0.27 10.74
N ASP A 109 8.55 0.83 10.39
CA ASP A 109 7.09 0.92 10.35
C ASP A 109 6.52 0.01 9.24
N LEU A 110 7.11 0.01 8.03
CA LEU A 110 6.72 -0.92 6.96
C LEU A 110 6.91 -2.39 7.36
N LEU A 111 8.05 -2.75 7.96
CA LEU A 111 8.27 -4.13 8.45
C LEU A 111 7.21 -4.53 9.50
N LYS A 112 6.80 -3.58 10.35
CA LYS A 112 5.77 -3.80 11.36
C LYS A 112 4.39 -3.96 10.72
N MET A 113 4.04 -3.16 9.72
CA MET A 113 2.81 -3.35 8.92
C MET A 113 2.77 -4.71 8.23
N HIS A 114 3.88 -5.12 7.60
CA HIS A 114 4.01 -6.42 6.93
C HIS A 114 3.77 -7.58 7.89
N LYS A 115 4.26 -7.47 9.14
CA LYS A 115 4.03 -8.46 10.19
C LYS A 115 2.53 -8.63 10.50
N PHE A 116 1.75 -7.56 10.43
CA PHE A 116 0.29 -7.58 10.62
C PHE A 116 -0.50 -7.90 9.34
N GLY A 117 0.20 -8.16 8.23
CA GLY A 117 -0.39 -8.51 6.95
C GLY A 117 -0.99 -7.32 6.20
N VAL A 118 -0.51 -6.10 6.47
CA VAL A 118 -0.81 -4.88 5.71
C VAL A 118 0.39 -4.55 4.83
N TYR A 119 0.16 -4.43 3.53
CA TYR A 119 1.18 -4.12 2.53
C TYR A 119 0.74 -2.86 1.76
N PRO A 120 1.30 -1.68 2.03
CA PRO A 120 0.85 -0.41 1.44
C PRO A 120 0.80 -0.32 -0.08
N GLN A 121 1.77 -0.92 -0.78
CA GLN A 121 1.92 -0.90 -2.24
C GLN A 121 2.16 0.49 -2.89
N ASP A 122 2.02 1.61 -2.17
CA ASP A 122 2.38 2.96 -2.67
C ASP A 122 3.34 3.70 -1.72
N VAL A 123 4.56 3.20 -1.59
CA VAL A 123 5.58 3.79 -0.70
C VAL A 123 6.34 4.90 -1.45
N GLN A 124 5.80 6.11 -1.43
CA GLN A 124 6.40 7.28 -2.09
C GLN A 124 6.36 8.50 -1.18
N GLU A 125 7.29 9.45 -1.32
CA GLU A 125 7.42 10.59 -0.39
C GLU A 125 6.11 11.37 -0.20
N ARG A 126 5.38 11.62 -1.30
CA ARG A 126 4.07 12.31 -1.27
C ARG A 126 3.02 11.65 -0.38
N ASN A 127 3.15 10.36 -0.10
CA ASN A 127 2.22 9.60 0.72
C ASN A 127 2.64 9.55 2.20
N TYR A 128 3.70 10.27 2.57
CA TYR A 128 4.15 10.40 3.95
C TYR A 128 3.99 11.84 4.44
N GLY A 129 3.57 11.99 5.69
CA GLY A 129 3.60 13.25 6.43
C GLY A 129 4.35 13.04 7.74
N GLY A 130 5.32 13.89 8.09
CA GLY A 130 6.09 13.73 9.34
C GLY A 130 6.82 12.39 9.51
N GLY A 131 7.04 11.64 8.42
CA GLY A 131 7.60 10.29 8.46
C GLY A 131 6.60 9.16 8.72
N LEU A 132 5.30 9.47 8.76
CA LEU A 132 4.20 8.51 8.89
C LEU A 132 3.48 8.35 7.54
N LEU A 133 3.15 7.11 7.18
CA LEU A 133 2.39 6.81 5.98
C LEU A 133 0.94 7.31 6.14
N LEU A 134 0.42 7.97 5.09
CA LEU A 134 -0.90 8.58 5.04
C LEU A 134 -1.89 7.78 4.20
N ASP A 135 -1.43 7.20 3.10
CA ASP A 135 -2.27 6.63 2.04
C ASP A 135 -2.18 5.10 2.00
N PHE A 136 -3.33 4.44 2.07
CA PHE A 136 -3.49 2.99 1.91
C PHE A 136 -4.54 2.62 0.83
N SER A 137 -4.83 3.54 -0.09
CA SER A 137 -5.83 3.38 -1.17
C SER A 137 -5.56 2.14 -2.04
N ILE A 138 -4.31 1.74 -2.22
CA ILE A 138 -3.95 0.51 -2.96
C ILE A 138 -3.36 -0.58 -2.07
N ALA A 139 -3.50 -0.44 -0.75
CA ALA A 139 -2.92 -1.38 0.19
C ALA A 139 -3.60 -2.75 0.12
N ILE A 140 -2.79 -3.79 0.21
CA ILE A 140 -3.25 -5.16 0.29
C ILE A 140 -3.23 -5.58 1.76
N THR A 141 -4.40 -5.86 2.31
CA THR A 141 -4.55 -6.29 3.70
C THR A 141 -5.09 -7.72 3.79
N LYS A 142 -4.43 -8.59 4.54
CA LYS A 142 -4.86 -9.98 4.76
C LYS A 142 -6.13 -10.08 5.61
N PRO A 143 -7.10 -10.95 5.26
CA PRO A 143 -7.13 -11.85 4.10
C PRO A 143 -7.40 -11.10 2.78
N HIS A 144 -6.84 -11.54 1.65
CA HIS A 144 -7.05 -10.88 0.35
C HIS A 144 -7.02 -11.92 -0.78
N TRP A 145 -7.89 -11.78 -1.78
CA TRP A 145 -8.07 -12.72 -2.90
C TRP A 145 -6.76 -13.03 -3.65
N VAL A 146 -5.85 -12.07 -3.67
CA VAL A 146 -4.52 -12.21 -4.29
C VAL A 146 -3.69 -13.34 -3.67
N PHE A 147 -3.84 -13.60 -2.37
CA PHE A 147 -3.08 -14.65 -1.68
C PHE A 147 -3.60 -16.05 -2.00
N GLU A 148 -4.85 -16.16 -2.45
CA GLU A 148 -5.49 -17.43 -2.80
C GLU A 148 -5.31 -17.76 -4.29
N THR A 149 -5.19 -16.73 -5.13
CA THR A 149 -5.22 -16.88 -6.60
C THR A 149 -3.86 -16.74 -7.27
N LYS A 150 -2.88 -16.09 -6.63
CA LYS A 150 -1.57 -15.85 -7.24
C LYS A 150 -0.54 -16.87 -6.79
N ARG A 151 0.40 -17.16 -7.68
CA ARG A 151 1.53 -18.04 -7.39
C ARG A 151 2.43 -17.40 -6.33
N SER A 152 3.01 -18.22 -5.46
CA SER A 152 3.77 -17.74 -4.30
C SER A 152 4.96 -16.84 -4.65
N TRP A 153 5.60 -17.02 -5.81
CA TRP A 153 6.68 -16.13 -6.25
C TRP A 153 6.17 -14.71 -6.58
N TRP A 154 4.97 -14.61 -7.18
CA TRP A 154 4.37 -13.31 -7.51
C TRP A 154 3.94 -12.59 -6.23
N ILE A 155 3.34 -13.33 -5.29
CA ILE A 155 3.03 -12.82 -3.94
C ILE A 155 4.30 -12.30 -3.26
N ARG A 156 5.42 -13.04 -3.34
CA ARG A 156 6.71 -12.60 -2.77
C ARG A 156 7.24 -11.32 -3.40
N ILE A 157 7.06 -11.12 -4.70
CA ILE A 157 7.47 -9.88 -5.38
C ILE A 157 6.61 -8.72 -4.86
N MET A 158 5.28 -8.90 -4.89
CA MET A 158 4.30 -7.90 -4.44
C MET A 158 4.55 -7.45 -2.99
N ILE A 159 4.69 -8.38 -2.04
CA ILE A 159 4.91 -8.01 -0.62
C ILE A 159 6.27 -7.34 -0.38
N ASN A 160 7.28 -7.63 -1.20
CA ASN A 160 8.60 -7.01 -1.07
C ASN A 160 8.70 -5.67 -1.80
N ASN A 161 7.69 -5.32 -2.60
CA ASN A 161 7.71 -4.12 -3.43
C ASN A 161 7.82 -2.84 -2.60
N ASP A 162 7.15 -2.80 -1.44
CA ASP A 162 7.22 -1.68 -0.49
C ASP A 162 8.67 -1.35 -0.07
N MET A 163 9.52 -2.36 0.05
CA MET A 163 10.94 -2.16 0.40
C MET A 163 11.75 -1.67 -0.80
N ASN A 164 11.41 -2.08 -2.03
CA ASN A 164 12.04 -1.54 -3.24
C ASN A 164 11.69 -0.06 -3.41
N MET A 165 10.41 0.29 -3.24
CA MET A 165 9.92 1.66 -3.31
C MET A 165 10.54 2.55 -2.23
N LEU A 166 10.69 2.05 -0.99
CA LEU A 166 11.44 2.76 0.04
C LEU A 166 12.93 2.95 -0.36
N GLN A 167 13.54 1.97 -1.03
CA GLN A 167 14.92 2.11 -1.50
C GLN A 167 15.04 3.21 -2.57
N GLU A 168 14.09 3.27 -3.50
CA GLU A 168 14.01 4.32 -4.52
C GLU A 168 13.88 5.70 -3.85
N MET A 169 12.94 5.84 -2.91
CA MET A 169 12.76 7.08 -2.14
C MET A 169 14.05 7.50 -1.39
N ILE A 170 14.79 6.55 -0.79
CA ILE A 170 16.08 6.85 -0.15
C ILE A 170 17.08 7.42 -1.17
N LEU A 171 17.17 6.83 -2.36
CA LEU A 171 18.10 7.26 -3.42
C LEU A 171 17.74 8.66 -3.96
N GLU A 172 16.45 8.91 -4.15
CA GLU A 172 15.93 10.17 -4.68
C GLU A 172 16.01 11.32 -3.65
N SER A 173 15.89 11.02 -2.36
CA SER A 173 15.92 12.02 -1.29
C SER A 173 17.25 12.80 -1.18
N GLY A 174 18.34 12.28 -1.76
CA GLY A 174 19.68 12.85 -1.62
C GLY A 174 20.25 12.81 -0.20
N VAL A 175 19.54 12.18 0.76
CA VAL A 175 19.97 12.06 2.15
C VAL A 175 21.18 11.13 2.21
N LYS A 176 22.31 11.63 2.70
CA LYS A 176 23.49 10.79 2.97
C LYS A 176 23.16 9.81 4.09
N THR A 177 22.95 8.56 3.74
CA THR A 177 22.67 7.50 4.71
C THR A 177 23.31 6.18 4.30
N TRP A 178 23.71 5.39 5.29
CA TRP A 178 24.14 4.01 5.10
C TRP A 178 22.95 3.03 5.06
N GLN A 179 21.73 3.55 5.25
CA GLN A 179 20.52 2.75 5.24
C GLN A 179 20.23 2.21 3.85
N ARG A 180 19.83 0.94 3.84
CA ARG A 180 19.29 0.28 2.67
C ARG A 180 18.00 -0.43 3.06
N ALA A 181 16.93 -0.17 2.33
CA ALA A 181 15.66 -0.86 2.54
C ALA A 181 15.73 -2.30 2.02
N VAL A 182 16.47 -2.50 0.93
CA VAL A 182 16.77 -3.81 0.34
C VAL A 182 18.23 -4.19 0.54
N ARG A 183 18.52 -5.49 0.55
CA ARG A 183 19.92 -5.93 0.56
C ARG A 183 20.60 -5.54 -0.75
N ASN A 184 21.84 -5.09 -0.69
CA ASN A 184 22.62 -4.86 -1.91
C ASN A 184 22.79 -6.18 -2.66
N ARG A 185 22.23 -6.24 -3.87
CA ARG A 185 22.18 -7.45 -4.68
C ARG A 185 23.58 -7.91 -5.11
N GLU A 186 24.47 -6.99 -5.48
CA GLU A 186 25.86 -7.31 -5.81
C GLU A 186 26.61 -7.88 -4.60
N TYR A 187 26.41 -7.27 -3.43
CA TYR A 187 27.00 -7.75 -2.18
C TYR A 187 26.44 -9.13 -1.79
N CYS A 188 25.13 -9.35 -1.93
CA CYS A 188 24.51 -10.66 -1.69
C CYS A 188 24.93 -11.74 -2.70
N MET A 189 25.23 -11.35 -3.94
CA MET A 189 25.80 -12.26 -4.94
C MET A 189 27.26 -12.60 -4.64
N LYS A 190 28.02 -11.67 -4.05
CA LYS A 190 29.42 -11.88 -3.62
C LYS A 190 29.54 -12.72 -2.35
N LEU A 191 28.56 -12.67 -1.46
CA LEU A 191 28.46 -13.58 -0.31
C LEU A 191 27.96 -14.96 -0.78
N ARG A 192 28.87 -15.95 -0.83
CA ARG A 192 28.55 -17.35 -1.19
C ARG A 192 27.48 -17.92 -0.26
N GLY A 193 26.22 -17.82 -0.64
CA GLY A 193 25.10 -18.29 0.18
C GLY A 193 23.70 -17.83 -0.24
N CYS A 194 23.51 -17.11 -1.36
CA CYS A 194 22.18 -16.79 -1.83
C CYS A 194 21.43 -18.07 -2.30
N PRO A 195 20.29 -18.45 -1.69
CA PRO A 195 19.56 -19.69 -2.03
C PRO A 195 19.13 -19.74 -3.50
N ASP A 196 18.84 -18.56 -4.08
CA ASP A 196 18.41 -18.41 -5.48
C ASP A 196 19.49 -18.80 -6.51
N GLY A 197 20.77 -18.74 -6.12
CA GLY A 197 21.89 -19.14 -6.99
C GLY A 197 21.95 -20.65 -7.19
N LYS A 198 21.72 -21.43 -6.12
CA LYS A 198 21.79 -22.90 -6.16
C LYS A 198 20.61 -23.52 -6.90
N GLU A 199 19.44 -22.87 -6.87
CA GLU A 199 18.26 -23.32 -7.61
C GLU A 199 18.41 -23.12 -9.14
N ARG A 200 19.11 -22.06 -9.55
CA ARG A 200 19.41 -21.77 -10.97
C ARG A 200 20.48 -22.69 -11.54
N GLU A 201 21.54 -23.01 -10.78
CA GLU A 201 22.56 -23.98 -11.19
C GLU A 201 22.01 -25.41 -11.33
N ARG A 202 21.11 -25.84 -10.44
CA ARG A 202 20.43 -27.14 -10.56
C ARG A 202 19.53 -27.23 -11.80
N ARG A 203 18.90 -26.13 -12.22
CA ARG A 203 18.08 -26.08 -13.46
C ARG A 203 18.96 -26.14 -14.71
N ASN A 204 20.09 -25.45 -14.73
CA ASN A 204 20.97 -25.45 -15.90
C ASN A 204 21.69 -26.79 -16.11
N ARG A 205 22.03 -27.54 -15.04
CA ARG A 205 22.59 -28.90 -15.20
C ARG A 205 21.61 -29.93 -15.77
N LYS A 206 20.30 -29.72 -15.62
CA LYS A 206 19.28 -30.63 -16.20
C LYS A 206 19.01 -30.40 -17.69
N TYR A 207 19.42 -29.27 -18.26
CA TYR A 207 19.20 -28.93 -19.66
C TYR A 207 20.39 -29.19 -20.59
N VAL A 208 21.56 -29.51 -20.03
CA VAL A 208 22.80 -29.78 -20.80
C VAL A 208 23.11 -31.28 -20.89
N SER A 209 22.22 -32.15 -20.40
CA SER A 209 22.38 -33.61 -20.43
C SER A 209 21.29 -34.34 -21.23
N ARG A 210 20.81 -33.73 -22.33
CA ARG A 210 20.03 -34.42 -23.36
C ARG A 210 20.54 -34.00 -24.73
#